data_AF-A0A1L5BKP6-F1
#
_entry.id   AF-A0A1L5BKP6-F1
#
_cell.length_a   1.000
_cell.length_b   1.000
_cell.length_c   1.000
_cell.angle_alpha   90.00
_cell.angle_beta   90.00
_cell.angle_gamma   90.00
#
_symmetry.space_group_name_H-M   'P 1'
#
loop_
_entity.id
_entity.type
_entity.pdbx_description
1 polymer ?
#
loop_
_entity_poly.entity_id
_entity_poly.type
_entity_poly.pdbx_seq_one_letter_code
_entity_poly.pdbx_strand_id
1 'polypeptide(L)'
;MPGYVFLVDIFAVILAITGFSMAFRQSFVRRLIGRPPPPTSPLVAANRDEEPITYVLRIAGVMLMIFGIAIGGMVTLFNLAQL
;
A
#
# COMPACT_ATOMS: atom_id res chain seq x y z
N MET A 1 -4.04 16.59 22.49
CA MET A 1 -3.38 15.65 21.57
C MET A 1 -1.93 16.03 21.42
N PRO A 2 -0.98 15.17 21.83
CA PRO A 2 0.44 15.45 21.70
C PRO A 2 0.87 15.65 20.24
N GLY A 3 1.78 16.60 19.98
CA GLY A 3 2.23 16.92 18.61
C GLY A 3 2.85 15.75 17.84
N TYR A 4 3.44 14.77 18.54
CA TYR A 4 4.01 13.58 17.91
C TYR A 4 2.95 12.65 17.30
N VAL A 5 1.70 12.69 17.78
CA VAL A 5 0.59 11.89 17.22
C VAL A 5 0.29 12.32 15.78
N PHE A 6 0.28 13.63 15.52
CA PHE A 6 0.10 14.17 14.17
C PHE A 6 1.21 13.75 13.21
N LEU A 7 2.45 13.66 13.67
CA LEU A 7 3.57 13.15 12.87
C LEU A 7 3.38 11.69 12.49
N VAL A 8 2.94 10.87 13.45
CA VAL A 8 2.67 9.44 13.23
C VAL A 8 1.47 9.27 12.29
N ASP A 9 0.42 10.06 12.44
CA ASP A 9 -0.75 10.02 11.56
C ASP A 9 -0.40 10.42 10.12
N ILE A 10 0.40 11.47 9.93
CA ILE A 10 0.88 11.86 8.60
C ILE A 10 1.68 10.71 7.97
N PHE A 11 2.58 10.09 8.73
CA PHE A 11 3.34 8.94 8.27
C PHE A 11 2.45 7.73 7.93
N ALA A 12 1.47 7.43 8.77
CA ALA A 12 0.47 6.39 8.56
C ALA A 12 -0.35 6.62 7.28
N VAL A 13 -0.75 7.87 7.02
CA VAL A 13 -1.47 8.27 5.80
C VAL A 13 -0.58 8.08 4.56
N ILE A 14 0.70 8.46 4.62
CA ILE A 14 1.64 8.23 3.51
C ILE A 14 1.80 6.74 3.22
N LEU A 15 1.93 5.91 4.26
CA LEU A 15 1.97 4.45 4.13
C LEU A 15 0.67 3.90 3.52
N ALA A 16 -0.48 4.35 3.99
CA ALA A 16 -1.78 3.93 3.46
C ALA A 16 -1.93 4.25 1.97
N ILE A 17 -1.59 5.49 1.56
CA ILE A 17 -1.66 5.94 0.16
C ILE A 17 -0.67 5.17 -0.71
N THR A 18 0.55 4.94 -0.20
CA THR A 18 1.59 4.20 -0.93
C THR A 18 1.20 2.74 -1.11
N GLY A 19 0.73 2.09 -0.05
CA GLY A 19 0.25 0.71 -0.07
C GLY A 19 -0.96 0.53 -1.00
N PHE A 20 -1.92 1.46 -0.93
CA PHE A 20 -3.06 1.51 -1.84
C PHE A 20 -2.62 1.69 -3.30
N SER A 21 -1.65 2.58 -3.56
CA SER A 21 -1.11 2.80 -4.91
C SER A 21 -0.39 1.57 -5.46
N MET A 22 0.34 0.83 -4.63
CA MET A 22 0.96 -0.44 -5.01
C MET A 22 -0.07 -1.57 -5.25
N ALA A 23 -1.13 -1.62 -4.45
CA ALA A 23 -2.16 -2.66 -4.52
C ALA A 23 -3.19 -2.47 -5.65
N PHE A 24 -3.56 -1.22 -5.96
CA PHE A 24 -4.65 -0.89 -6.90
C PHE A 24 -4.19 -0.11 -8.13
N ARG A 25 -3.07 0.63 -8.07
CA ARG A 25 -2.50 1.40 -9.19
C ARG A 25 -1.18 0.80 -9.69
N GLN A 26 -1.18 -0.50 -9.95
CA GLN A 26 -0.01 -1.19 -10.54
C GLN A 26 0.43 -0.56 -11.87
N SER A 27 -0.49 -0.02 -12.68
CA SER A 27 -0.17 0.73 -13.91
C SER A 27 0.57 2.04 -13.64
N PHE A 28 0.29 2.72 -12.52
CA PHE A 28 0.95 3.97 -12.15
C PHE A 28 2.34 3.72 -11.53
N VAL A 29 2.47 2.67 -10.69
CA VAL A 29 3.78 2.26 -10.11
C VAL A 29 4.69 1.67 -11.19
N ARG A 30 4.17 0.81 -12.09
CA ARG A 30 4.95 0.31 -13.24
C ARG A 30 5.42 1.43 -14.15
N ARG A 31 4.57 2.45 -14.40
CA ARG A 31 4.93 3.64 -15.18
C ARG A 31 5.96 4.53 -14.47
N LEU A 32 5.90 4.65 -13.14
CA LEU A 32 6.90 5.37 -12.35
C LEU A 32 8.27 4.64 -12.34
N ILE A 33 8.27 3.31 -12.41
CA ILE A 33 9.47 2.46 -12.50
C ILE A 33 9.93 2.27 -13.98
N GLY A 34 9.22 2.85 -14.95
CA GLY A 34 9.60 2.81 -16.37
C GLY A 34 9.30 1.49 -17.10
N ARG A 35 8.46 0.61 -16.53
CA ARG A 35 8.14 -0.71 -17.13
C ARG A 35 6.77 -0.67 -17.82
N PRO A 36 6.66 -1.04 -19.12
CA PRO A 36 5.39 -1.00 -19.83
C PRO A 36 4.36 -1.99 -19.26
N PRO A 37 3.05 -1.71 -19.39
CA PRO A 37 1.99 -2.56 -18.84
C PRO A 37 1.92 -3.91 -19.59
N PRO A 38 1.67 -5.03 -18.88
CA PRO A 38 1.44 -6.32 -19.52
C PRO A 38 0.03 -6.35 -20.14
N PRO A 39 -0.20 -7.21 -21.15
CA PRO A 39 -1.45 -7.27 -21.88
C PRO A 39 -2.63 -7.71 -20.99
N THR A 40 -3.80 -7.14 -21.27
CA THR A 40 -5.05 -7.17 -20.48
C THR A 40 -5.81 -8.50 -20.47
N SER A 41 -5.26 -9.60 -20.98
CA SER A 41 -6.00 -10.87 -21.08
C SER A 41 -5.69 -11.82 -19.92
N PRO A 42 -6.65 -12.09 -19.01
CA PRO A 42 -6.48 -13.04 -17.91
C PRO A 42 -6.25 -14.47 -18.40
N LEU A 43 -6.71 -14.82 -19.62
CA LEU A 43 -6.52 -16.13 -20.24
C LEU A 43 -5.09 -16.35 -20.78
N VAL A 44 -4.36 -15.28 -21.10
CA VAL A 44 -2.96 -15.36 -21.57
C VAL A 44 -1.99 -15.37 -20.38
N ALA A 45 -2.37 -14.73 -19.27
CA ALA A 45 -1.57 -14.67 -18.05
C ALA A 45 -1.52 -15.99 -17.25
N ALA A 46 -2.53 -16.85 -17.36
CA ALA A 46 -2.55 -18.15 -16.68
C ALA A 46 -1.63 -19.20 -17.34
N ASN A 47 -1.19 -18.96 -18.57
CA ASN A 47 -0.44 -19.92 -19.39
C ASN A 47 1.05 -19.57 -19.53
N ARG A 48 1.52 -18.51 -18.86
CA ARG A 48 2.93 -18.19 -18.72
C ARG A 48 3.22 -18.09 -17.23
N ASP A 49 4.23 -18.81 -16.76
CA ASP A 49 4.78 -18.81 -15.40
C ASP A 49 5.36 -17.45 -14.93
N GLU A 50 4.87 -16.32 -15.48
CA GLU A 50 5.25 -14.94 -15.22
C GLU A 50 3.96 -14.12 -15.05
N GLU A 51 3.66 -13.50 -13.91
CA GLU A 51 4.50 -12.51 -13.24
C GLU A 51 4.31 -12.54 -11.70
N PRO A 52 5.17 -13.27 -10.95
CA PRO A 52 5.18 -13.28 -9.48
C PRO A 52 5.21 -11.88 -8.85
N ILE A 53 5.83 -10.93 -9.55
CA ILE A 53 6.02 -9.54 -9.12
C ILE A 53 4.68 -8.82 -8.91
N THR A 54 3.68 -9.09 -9.75
CA THR A 54 2.34 -8.48 -9.61
C THR A 54 1.67 -8.92 -8.32
N TYR A 55 1.78 -10.21 -8.00
CA TYR A 55 1.24 -10.81 -6.79
C TYR A 55 1.97 -10.29 -5.54
N VAL A 56 3.31 -10.30 -5.57
CA VAL A 56 4.16 -9.79 -4.48
C VAL A 56 3.91 -8.31 -4.22
N LEU A 57 3.83 -7.47 -5.27
CA LEU A 57 3.59 -6.03 -5.12
C LEU A 57 2.20 -5.74 -4.53
N ARG A 58 1.20 -6.56 -4.89
CA ARG A 58 -0.15 -6.42 -4.35
C ARG A 58 -0.22 -6.80 -2.88
N ILE A 59 0.41 -7.91 -2.50
CA ILE A 59 0.52 -8.32 -1.09
C ILE A 59 1.29 -7.27 -0.29
N ALA A 60 2.45 -6.84 -0.78
CA ALA A 60 3.26 -5.82 -0.12
C ALA A 60 2.48 -4.52 0.04
N GLY A 61 1.75 -4.09 -0.99
CA GLY A 61 0.89 -2.90 -0.94
C GLY A 61 -0.23 -3.00 0.09
N VAL A 62 -0.95 -4.13 0.12
CA VAL A 62 -2.02 -4.36 1.11
C VAL A 62 -1.46 -4.41 2.53
N MET A 63 -0.33 -5.09 2.74
CA MET A 63 0.32 -5.16 4.06
C MET A 63 0.75 -3.79 4.55
N LEU A 64 1.39 -2.99 3.68
CA LEU A 64 1.86 -1.65 4.01
C LEU A 64 0.69 -0.70 4.28
N MET A 65 -0.42 -0.85 3.55
CA MET A 65 -1.65 -0.10 3.79
C MET A 65 -2.27 -0.42 5.16
N ILE A 66 -2.47 -1.71 5.46
CA ILE A 66 -3.04 -2.16 6.75
C ILE A 66 -2.13 -1.74 7.91
N PHE A 67 -0.82 -1.88 7.74
CA PHE A 67 0.16 -1.49 8.74
C PHE A 67 0.10 0.00 9.06
N GLY A 68 0.02 0.87 8.03
CA GLY A 68 -0.15 2.31 8.21
C GLY A 68 -1.43 2.63 8.98
N ILE A 69 -2.57 2.08 8.56
CA ILE A 69 -3.87 2.28 9.22
C ILE A 69 -3.83 1.82 10.69
N ALA A 70 -3.25 0.65 10.95
CA ALA A 70 -3.16 0.10 12.30
C ALA A 70 -2.29 0.97 13.22
N ILE A 71 -1.13 1.42 12.76
CA ILE A 71 -0.24 2.27 13.57
C ILE A 71 -0.88 3.63 13.89
N GLY A 72 -1.40 4.33 12.88
CA GLY A 72 -2.07 5.61 13.10
C GLY A 72 -3.28 5.46 14.02
N GLY A 73 -4.12 4.45 13.75
CA GLY A 73 -5.28 4.13 14.57
C GLY A 73 -4.91 3.81 16.02
N MET A 74 -3.92 2.95 16.25
CA MET A 74 -3.46 2.60 17.60
C MET A 74 -2.92 3.83 18.32
N VAL A 75 -1.95 4.55 17.74
CA VAL A 75 -1.31 5.68 18.42
C VAL A 75 -2.31 6.78 18.77
N THR A 76 -3.26 7.05 17.88
CA THR A 76 -4.31 8.05 18.09
C THR A 76 -5.36 7.58 19.09
N LEU A 77 -5.82 6.33 19.03
CA LEU A 77 -6.79 5.79 19.98
C LEU A 77 -6.20 5.62 21.38
N PHE A 78 -4.95 5.16 21.52
CA PHE A 78 -4.28 5.07 22.83
C PHE A 78 -4.09 6.45 23.46
N ASN A 79 -3.71 7.46 22.67
CA ASN A 79 -3.62 8.83 23.19
C ASN A 79 -4.97 9.46 23.51
N LEU A 80 -6.03 9.09 22.78
CA LEU A 80 -7.40 9.52 23.09
C LEU A 80 -7.93 8.84 24.35
N ALA A 81 -7.62 7.56 24.57
CA ALA A 81 -8.08 6.77 25.71
C ALA A 81 -7.29 7.04 27.00
N GLN A 82 -6.13 7.71 26.92
CA GLN A 82 -5.34 8.17 28.06
C GLN A 82 -5.70 9.60 28.51
N LEU A 83 -6.66 10.26 27.84
CA LEU A 83 -7.33 11.48 28.29
C LEU A 83 -8.53 11.13 29.19
#